data_AF-A0A950AIT9-F1
#
_entry.id   AF-A0A950AIT9-F1
#
_cell.length_a   1.000
_cell.length_b   1.000
_cell.length_c   1.000
_cell.angle_alpha   90.00
_cell.angle_beta   90.00
_cell.angle_gamma   90.00
#
_symmetry.space_group_name_H-M   'P 1'
#
loop_
_entity.id
_entity.type
_entity.pdbx_description
1 polymer ?
#
loop_
_entity_poly.entity_id
_entity_poly.type
_entity_poly.pdbx_seq_one_letter_code
_entity_poly.pdbx_strand_id
1 'polypeptide(L)'
;AFSPDGRTIVTGGWGDAFRLWDATTARPLATAPVYPGVVQAVAFSPDGATVLTGSWDNTARLWDVATGQPRGRPMEHQGPVMAVTFSPDGKTILTGSYDTNARLWDAATARPLAKTSGFPPLVHQGPIYAVAFSPDGKTALTGSDDKTARLWSLPSPVRGDVGRIRLWIQVLTGVELDAQGDYRVLDTATWQQRRDLLGRRGGPPGS
;
A
#
# COMPACT_ATOMS: atom_id res chain seq x y z
N ALA A 1 2.84 -16.35 -7.48
CA ALA A 1 1.62 -15.95 -6.76
C ALA A 1 0.41 -16.12 -7.67
N PHE A 2 -0.74 -16.52 -7.13
CA PHE A 2 -2.01 -16.51 -7.87
C PHE A 2 -2.65 -15.11 -7.81
N SER A 3 -3.38 -14.75 -8.85
CA SER A 3 -4.32 -13.62 -8.81
C SER A 3 -5.46 -13.92 -7.84
N PRO A 4 -6.14 -12.88 -7.30
CA PRO A 4 -7.24 -13.07 -6.35
C PRO A 4 -8.40 -13.93 -6.87
N ASP A 5 -8.66 -13.89 -8.17
CA ASP A 5 -9.67 -14.71 -8.84
C ASP A 5 -9.19 -16.14 -9.19
N GLY A 6 -7.93 -16.45 -8.90
CA GLY A 6 -7.29 -17.75 -9.16
C GLY A 6 -7.02 -18.06 -10.63
N ARG A 7 -7.31 -17.14 -11.57
CA ARG A 7 -7.22 -17.41 -13.02
C ARG A 7 -5.83 -17.17 -13.59
N THR A 8 -5.02 -16.36 -12.94
CA THR A 8 -3.70 -15.95 -13.42
C THR A 8 -2.63 -16.30 -12.39
N ILE A 9 -1.46 -16.73 -12.86
CA ILE A 9 -0.28 -16.94 -12.02
C ILE A 9 0.79 -15.94 -12.45
N VAL A 10 1.44 -15.30 -11.48
CA VAL A 10 2.68 -14.54 -11.69
C VAL A 10 3.87 -15.30 -11.11
N THR A 11 4.95 -15.40 -11.87
CA THR A 11 6.21 -16.02 -11.46
C THR A 11 7.35 -15.02 -11.63
N GLY A 12 8.18 -14.84 -10.60
CA GLY A 12 9.51 -14.21 -10.73
C GLY A 12 10.56 -15.23 -11.17
N GLY A 13 11.72 -14.78 -11.64
CA GLY A 13 12.78 -15.66 -12.10
C GLY A 13 14.13 -14.96 -12.23
N TRP A 14 15.17 -15.77 -12.43
CA TRP A 14 16.56 -15.33 -12.57
C TRP A 14 16.94 -14.94 -14.01
N GLY A 15 16.05 -15.19 -14.98
CA GLY A 15 16.25 -14.91 -16.40
C GLY A 15 15.55 -13.64 -16.88
N ASP A 16 15.69 -12.53 -16.15
CA ASP A 16 15.26 -11.19 -16.57
C ASP A 16 13.78 -11.04 -17.00
N ALA A 17 12.88 -11.72 -16.28
CA ALA A 17 11.45 -11.50 -16.43
C ALA A 17 10.67 -12.01 -15.22
N PHE A 18 9.61 -11.30 -14.87
CA PHE A 18 8.44 -11.99 -14.32
C PHE A 18 7.53 -12.39 -15.47
N ARG A 19 6.80 -13.49 -15.31
CA ARG A 19 5.88 -14.01 -16.34
C ARG A 19 4.49 -14.18 -15.77
N LEU A 20 3.50 -13.95 -16.62
CA LEU A 20 2.10 -14.21 -16.34
C LEU A 20 1.67 -15.48 -17.08
N TRP A 21 0.84 -16.28 -16.43
CA TRP A 21 0.35 -17.55 -16.94
C TRP A 21 -1.14 -17.67 -16.69
N ASP A 22 -1.84 -18.29 -17.62
CA ASP A 22 -3.19 -18.77 -17.37
C ASP A 22 -3.13 -19.98 -16.43
N ALA A 23 -3.81 -19.89 -15.29
CA ALA A 23 -3.76 -20.91 -14.24
C ALA A 23 -4.45 -22.22 -14.64
N THR A 24 -5.37 -22.18 -15.61
CA THR A 24 -6.16 -23.34 -16.04
C THR A 24 -5.40 -24.15 -17.07
N THR A 25 -4.73 -23.47 -18.00
CA THR A 25 -4.05 -24.06 -19.15
C THR A 25 -2.54 -24.19 -18.98
N ALA A 26 -1.98 -23.56 -17.95
CA ALA A 26 -0.54 -23.43 -17.68
C ALA A 26 0.24 -22.81 -18.86
N ARG A 27 -0.41 -21.99 -19.69
CA ARG A 27 0.22 -21.31 -20.83
C ARG A 27 0.63 -19.87 -20.46
N PRO A 28 1.78 -19.38 -20.98
CA PRO A 28 2.19 -18.00 -20.76
C PRO A 28 1.22 -17.03 -21.46
N LEU A 29 0.90 -15.93 -20.80
CA LEU A 29 0.14 -14.82 -21.39
C LEU A 29 1.08 -13.95 -22.23
N ALA A 30 0.62 -13.52 -23.41
CA ALA A 30 1.45 -12.88 -24.44
C ALA A 30 2.03 -11.50 -24.07
N THR A 31 1.48 -10.83 -23.05
CA THR A 31 1.79 -9.43 -22.67
C THR A 31 2.79 -9.29 -21.53
N ALA A 32 3.51 -10.34 -21.12
CA ALA A 32 4.46 -10.25 -20.02
C ALA A 32 5.61 -9.26 -20.35
N PRO A 33 5.79 -8.18 -19.57
CA PRO A 33 6.87 -7.23 -19.81
C PRO A 33 8.24 -7.83 -19.53
N VAL A 34 9.20 -7.51 -20.38
CA VAL A 34 10.62 -7.88 -20.20
C VAL A 34 11.19 -6.97 -19.12
N TYR A 35 11.78 -7.56 -18.08
CA TYR A 35 12.28 -6.85 -16.91
C TYR A 35 13.80 -7.01 -16.81
N PRO A 36 14.61 -5.95 -16.86
CA PRO A 36 16.04 -6.08 -16.62
C PRO A 36 16.28 -6.31 -15.12
N GLY A 37 16.44 -7.57 -14.70
CA GLY A 37 16.81 -7.89 -13.32
C GLY A 37 16.21 -9.20 -12.77
N VAL A 38 16.89 -9.76 -11.78
CA VAL A 38 16.43 -10.94 -11.05
C VAL A 38 15.26 -10.58 -10.14
N VAL A 39 14.07 -11.08 -10.48
CA VAL A 39 12.86 -10.88 -9.68
C VAL A 39 12.80 -11.94 -8.59
N GLN A 40 12.97 -11.50 -7.34
CA GLN A 40 13.01 -12.37 -6.17
C GLN A 40 11.62 -12.61 -5.57
N ALA A 41 10.74 -11.60 -5.61
CA ALA A 41 9.43 -11.66 -4.99
C ALA A 41 8.36 -11.04 -5.90
N VAL A 42 7.15 -11.59 -5.84
CA VAL A 42 6.00 -11.12 -6.62
C VAL A 42 4.71 -11.21 -5.80
N ALA A 43 3.83 -10.23 -5.95
CA ALA A 43 2.49 -10.21 -5.36
C ALA A 43 1.48 -9.56 -6.31
N PHE A 44 0.24 -10.04 -6.30
CA PHE A 44 -0.87 -9.32 -6.95
C PHE A 44 -1.50 -8.33 -5.96
N SER A 45 -2.02 -7.23 -6.48
CA SER A 45 -2.95 -6.38 -5.75
C SER A 45 -4.26 -7.14 -5.47
N PRO A 46 -5.03 -6.78 -4.43
CA PRO A 46 -6.29 -7.44 -4.09
C PRO A 46 -7.36 -7.40 -5.19
N ASP A 47 -7.29 -6.41 -6.08
CA ASP A 47 -8.15 -6.31 -7.28
C ASP A 47 -7.61 -7.07 -8.50
N GLY A 48 -6.40 -7.65 -8.40
CA GLY A 48 -5.72 -8.37 -9.48
C GLY A 48 -5.21 -7.51 -10.63
N ALA A 49 -5.43 -6.20 -10.60
CA ALA A 49 -5.09 -5.30 -11.72
C ALA A 49 -3.60 -4.93 -11.76
N THR A 50 -2.90 -5.06 -10.64
CA THR A 50 -1.50 -4.66 -10.50
C THR A 50 -0.65 -5.82 -9.98
N VAL A 51 0.54 -6.00 -10.54
CA VAL A 51 1.59 -6.85 -9.99
C VAL A 51 2.64 -5.98 -9.31
N LEU A 52 3.10 -6.40 -8.14
CA LEU A 52 4.24 -5.84 -7.44
C LEU A 52 5.40 -6.82 -7.53
N THR A 53 6.57 -6.34 -7.94
CA THR A 53 7.81 -7.12 -7.97
C THR A 53 8.81 -6.55 -6.97
N GLY A 54 9.61 -7.44 -6.36
CA GLY A 54 10.82 -7.11 -5.60
C GLY A 54 12.04 -7.74 -6.28
N SER A 55 13.13 -7.01 -6.37
CA SER A 55 14.26 -7.34 -7.25
C SER A 55 15.62 -7.15 -6.58
N TRP A 56 16.62 -7.87 -7.10
CA TRP A 56 18.03 -7.75 -6.72
C TRP A 56 18.68 -6.43 -7.12
N ASP A 57 18.05 -5.65 -7.99
CA ASP A 57 18.46 -4.28 -8.33
C ASP A 57 18.09 -3.24 -7.26
N ASN A 58 17.78 -3.69 -6.05
CA ASN A 58 17.41 -2.90 -4.88
C ASN A 58 16.08 -2.14 -5.05
N THR A 59 15.23 -2.52 -6.00
CA THR A 59 13.95 -1.86 -6.20
C THR A 59 12.77 -2.81 -6.08
N ALA A 60 11.63 -2.25 -5.68
CA ALA A 60 10.32 -2.81 -5.95
C ALA A 60 9.57 -1.96 -6.98
N ARG A 61 8.77 -2.59 -7.84
CA ARG A 61 8.07 -1.92 -8.94
C ARG A 61 6.65 -2.44 -9.11
N LEU A 62 5.75 -1.55 -9.53
CA LEU A 62 4.36 -1.87 -9.85
C LEU A 62 4.20 -2.02 -11.36
N TRP A 63 3.32 -2.93 -11.76
CA TRP A 63 3.05 -3.28 -13.16
C TRP A 63 1.56 -3.36 -13.37
N ASP A 64 1.06 -2.65 -14.38
CA ASP A 64 -0.30 -2.82 -14.83
C ASP A 64 -0.43 -4.16 -15.57
N VAL A 65 -1.34 -5.02 -15.13
CA VAL A 65 -1.48 -6.39 -15.67
C VAL A 65 -2.03 -6.38 -17.09
N ALA A 66 -2.91 -5.43 -17.42
CA ALA A 66 -3.55 -5.38 -18.73
C ALA A 66 -2.57 -4.93 -19.83
N THR A 67 -1.71 -3.97 -19.52
CA THR A 67 -0.78 -3.34 -20.47
C THR A 67 0.64 -3.88 -20.38
N GLY A 68 1.00 -4.52 -19.26
CA GLY A 68 2.37 -4.90 -18.94
C GLY A 68 3.27 -3.71 -18.62
N GLN A 69 2.77 -2.47 -18.55
CA GLN A 69 3.64 -1.30 -18.36
C GLN A 69 3.94 -1.06 -16.87
N PRO A 70 5.14 -0.54 -16.54
CA PRO A 70 5.45 -0.14 -15.18
C PRO A 70 4.56 1.04 -14.76
N ARG A 71 4.11 1.02 -13.50
CA ARG A 71 3.27 2.05 -12.90
C ARG A 71 4.04 2.83 -11.84
N GLY A 72 4.12 4.15 -12.01
CA GLY A 72 4.81 5.03 -11.07
C GLY A 72 6.33 4.84 -11.08
N ARG A 73 6.98 5.37 -10.05
CA ARG A 73 8.44 5.27 -9.88
C ARG A 73 8.85 4.00 -9.13
N PRO A 74 10.09 3.52 -9.33
CA PRO A 74 10.64 2.45 -8.49
C PRO A 74 10.65 2.83 -6.99
N MET A 75 10.37 1.84 -6.15
CA MET A 75 10.46 1.93 -4.70
C MET A 75 11.85 1.46 -4.28
N GLU A 76 12.73 2.42 -4.01
CA GLU A 76 14.16 2.18 -3.80
C GLU A 76 14.48 1.71 -2.37
N HIS A 77 15.37 0.73 -2.28
CA HIS A 77 16.04 0.26 -1.07
C HIS A 77 17.57 0.41 -1.20
N GLN A 78 18.30 0.22 -0.09
CA GLN A 78 19.77 0.22 -0.10
C GLN A 78 20.35 -1.20 -0.25
N GLY A 79 19.51 -2.16 -0.64
CA GLY A 79 19.85 -3.56 -0.86
C GLY A 79 18.69 -4.30 -1.52
N PRO A 80 18.90 -5.55 -1.95
CA PRO A 80 17.89 -6.34 -2.66
C PRO A 80 16.54 -6.37 -1.96
N VAL A 81 15.44 -6.23 -2.72
CA VAL A 81 14.10 -6.37 -2.16
C VAL A 81 13.69 -7.83 -2.23
N MET A 82 13.68 -8.47 -1.08
CA MET A 82 13.52 -9.93 -0.95
C MET A 82 12.07 -10.35 -0.74
N ALA A 83 11.21 -9.45 -0.26
CA ALA A 83 9.81 -9.74 0.02
C ALA A 83 8.93 -8.52 -0.26
N VAL A 84 7.74 -8.77 -0.79
CA VAL A 84 6.77 -7.73 -1.16
C VAL A 84 5.35 -8.20 -0.86
N THR A 85 4.48 -7.28 -0.45
CA THR A 85 3.04 -7.57 -0.28
C THR A 85 2.20 -6.30 -0.35
N PHE A 86 0.93 -6.45 -0.72
CA PHE A 86 -0.08 -5.40 -0.62
C PHE A 86 -0.86 -5.54 0.69
N SER A 87 -1.33 -4.41 1.22
CA SER A 87 -2.38 -4.39 2.24
C SER A 87 -3.67 -5.01 1.68
N PRO A 88 -4.56 -5.55 2.53
CA PRO A 88 -5.82 -6.13 2.09
C PRO A 88 -6.73 -5.14 1.33
N ASP A 89 -6.62 -3.85 1.63
CA ASP A 89 -7.36 -2.79 0.92
C ASP A 89 -6.64 -2.29 -0.36
N GLY A 90 -5.46 -2.82 -0.67
CA GLY A 90 -4.66 -2.51 -1.85
C GLY A 90 -3.99 -1.13 -1.85
N LYS A 91 -4.14 -0.33 -0.78
CA LYS A 91 -3.68 1.06 -0.75
C LYS A 91 -2.26 1.22 -0.24
N THR A 92 -1.73 0.22 0.44
CA THR A 92 -0.40 0.25 1.04
C THR A 92 0.40 -0.96 0.57
N ILE A 93 1.68 -0.74 0.36
CA ILE A 93 2.64 -1.78 0.04
C ILE A 93 3.61 -1.90 1.20
N LEU A 94 3.98 -3.14 1.53
CA LEU A 94 5.06 -3.45 2.45
C LEU A 94 6.14 -4.20 1.69
N THR A 95 7.38 -3.71 1.79
CA THR A 95 8.58 -4.35 1.25
C THR A 95 9.51 -4.75 2.38
N GLY A 96 10.21 -5.87 2.24
CA GLY A 96 11.31 -6.31 3.10
C GLY A 96 12.58 -6.49 2.29
N SER A 97 13.70 -6.02 2.82
CA SER A 97 14.96 -5.94 2.07
C SER A 97 16.15 -6.52 2.83
N TYR A 98 17.17 -6.87 2.05
CA TYR A 98 18.50 -7.21 2.54
C TYR A 98 19.18 -6.04 3.26
N ASP A 99 18.71 -4.80 3.05
CA ASP A 99 19.17 -3.61 3.78
C ASP A 99 18.71 -3.55 5.25
N THR A 100 18.14 -4.64 5.78
CA THR A 100 17.61 -4.80 7.14
C THR A 100 16.37 -3.97 7.47
N ASN A 101 15.82 -3.24 6.49
CA ASN A 101 14.64 -2.41 6.66
C ASN A 101 13.45 -3.00 5.90
N ALA A 102 12.29 -3.00 6.57
CA ALA A 102 11.02 -3.05 5.89
C ALA A 102 10.49 -1.62 5.68
N ARG A 103 9.78 -1.39 4.59
CA ARG A 103 9.26 -0.05 4.25
C ARG A 103 7.80 -0.13 3.82
N LEU A 104 7.05 0.88 4.23
CA LEU A 104 5.67 1.09 3.82
C LEU A 104 5.60 2.15 2.72
N TRP A 105 4.78 1.89 1.71
CA TRP A 105 4.62 2.74 0.55
C TRP A 105 3.15 2.95 0.24
N ASP A 106 2.81 4.14 -0.24
CA ASP A 106 1.51 4.40 -0.83
C ASP A 106 1.44 3.72 -2.21
N ALA A 107 0.48 2.82 -2.40
CA ALA A 107 0.38 2.01 -3.62
C ALA A 107 0.01 2.83 -4.87
N ALA A 108 -0.69 3.96 -4.70
CA ALA A 108 -1.11 4.78 -5.81
C ALA A 108 0.05 5.65 -6.35
N THR A 109 0.92 6.11 -5.45
CA THR A 109 1.96 7.10 -5.76
C THR A 109 3.39 6.54 -5.72
N ALA A 110 3.58 5.32 -5.21
CA ALA A 110 4.90 4.72 -4.93
C ALA A 110 5.79 5.65 -4.08
N ARG A 111 5.18 6.36 -3.12
CA ARG A 111 5.88 7.22 -2.17
C ARG A 111 6.04 6.52 -0.82
N PRO A 112 7.20 6.65 -0.15
CA PRO A 112 7.37 6.10 1.20
C PRO A 112 6.41 6.79 2.17
N LEU A 113 5.69 6.00 2.97
CA LEU A 113 4.78 6.52 4.00
C LEU A 113 5.54 6.96 5.26
N ALA A 114 6.66 6.30 5.58
CA ALA A 114 7.44 6.59 6.78
C ALA A 114 7.89 8.05 6.90
N LYS A 115 8.26 8.69 5.78
CA LYS A 115 8.69 10.11 5.76
C LYS A 115 7.54 11.09 6.01
N THR A 116 6.29 10.71 5.77
CA THR A 116 5.13 11.63 5.81
C THR A 116 4.28 11.48 7.07
N SER A 117 4.50 10.44 7.87
CA SER A 117 3.55 10.05 8.93
C SER A 117 4.17 9.71 10.28
N GLY A 118 5.48 9.91 10.45
CA GLY A 118 6.16 9.74 11.76
C GLY A 118 6.25 8.29 12.24
N PHE A 119 6.13 7.31 11.35
CA PHE A 119 6.24 5.90 11.71
C PHE A 119 7.66 5.56 12.19
N PRO A 120 7.80 4.73 13.24
CA PRO A 120 9.09 4.16 13.57
C PRO A 120 9.59 3.28 12.41
N PRO A 121 10.91 3.27 12.15
CA PRO A 121 11.47 2.47 11.08
C PRO A 121 11.33 0.98 11.41
N LEU A 122 10.84 0.19 10.45
CA LEU A 122 10.60 -1.26 10.61
C LEU A 122 11.92 -2.02 10.43
N VAL A 123 12.81 -1.92 11.42
CA VAL A 123 14.22 -2.33 11.32
C VAL A 123 14.46 -3.66 12.03
N HIS A 124 15.32 -4.47 11.42
CA HIS A 124 15.90 -5.69 11.98
C HIS A 124 17.43 -5.58 12.10
N GLN A 125 18.08 -6.57 12.73
CA GLN A 125 19.54 -6.67 12.80
C GLN A 125 20.13 -7.56 11.67
N GLY A 126 19.30 -7.95 10.71
CA GLY A 126 19.68 -8.77 9.56
C GLY A 126 18.69 -8.62 8.41
N PRO A 127 18.99 -9.20 7.23
CA PRO A 127 18.11 -9.20 6.07
C PRO A 127 16.67 -9.63 6.40
N ILE A 128 15.69 -8.98 5.79
CA ILE A 128 14.27 -9.33 5.93
C ILE A 128 13.86 -10.17 4.72
N TYR A 129 13.40 -11.39 4.96
CA TYR A 129 13.04 -12.35 3.91
C TYR A 129 11.54 -12.58 3.76
N ALA A 130 10.73 -12.17 4.74
CA ALA A 130 9.29 -12.36 4.72
C ALA A 130 8.58 -11.12 5.26
N VAL A 131 7.47 -10.76 4.61
CA VAL A 131 6.57 -9.70 5.05
C VAL A 131 5.11 -10.12 4.84
N ALA A 132 4.22 -9.70 5.74
CA ALA A 132 2.78 -9.92 5.61
C ALA A 132 2.00 -8.80 6.31
N PHE A 133 0.78 -8.53 5.84
CA PHE A 133 -0.21 -7.78 6.61
C PHE A 133 -1.16 -8.74 7.32
N SER A 134 -1.71 -8.32 8.47
CA SER A 134 -2.92 -8.98 9.00
C SER A 134 -4.10 -8.79 8.04
N PRO A 135 -5.11 -9.68 8.08
CA PRO A 135 -6.29 -9.58 7.22
C PRO A 135 -7.08 -8.27 7.35
N ASP A 136 -7.00 -7.61 8.52
CA ASP A 136 -7.63 -6.30 8.76
C ASP A 136 -6.73 -5.10 8.37
N GLY A 137 -5.51 -5.36 7.92
CA GLY A 137 -4.53 -4.35 7.52
C GLY A 137 -3.95 -3.51 8.67
N LYS A 138 -4.27 -3.82 9.93
CA LYS A 138 -3.84 -3.01 11.09
C LYS A 138 -2.47 -3.40 11.62
N THR A 139 -1.95 -4.55 11.25
CA THR A 139 -0.62 -5.00 11.68
C THR A 139 0.19 -5.52 10.49
N ALA A 140 1.50 -5.43 10.63
CA ALA A 140 2.46 -6.05 9.73
C ALA A 140 3.32 -7.06 10.47
N LEU A 141 3.68 -8.15 9.81
CA LEU A 141 4.64 -9.15 10.29
C LEU A 141 5.88 -9.10 9.40
N THR A 142 7.07 -9.09 10.00
CA THR A 142 8.35 -9.21 9.30
C THR A 142 9.12 -10.41 9.85
N GLY A 143 9.79 -11.17 8.97
CA GLY A 143 10.66 -12.28 9.32
C GLY A 143 12.08 -12.04 8.79
N SER A 144 13.08 -12.19 9.64
CA SER A 144 14.46 -11.79 9.36
C SER A 144 15.49 -12.87 9.68
N ASP A 145 16.66 -12.76 9.04
CA ASP A 145 17.83 -13.55 9.35
C ASP A 145 18.39 -13.33 10.76
N ASP A 146 17.99 -12.24 11.43
CA ASP A 146 18.34 -11.96 12.83
C ASP A 146 17.67 -12.93 13.84
N LYS A 147 17.03 -13.98 13.33
CA LYS A 147 16.34 -15.04 14.06
C LYS A 147 15.09 -14.53 14.80
N THR A 148 14.56 -13.38 14.39
CA THR A 148 13.31 -12.84 14.91
C THR A 148 12.23 -12.70 13.85
N ALA A 149 10.99 -12.90 14.28
CA ALA A 149 9.82 -12.38 13.61
C ALA A 149 9.25 -11.24 14.47
N ARG A 150 8.89 -10.11 13.86
CA ARG A 150 8.38 -8.94 14.57
C ARG A 150 7.00 -8.56 14.06
N LEU A 151 6.09 -8.33 14.99
CA LEU A 151 4.76 -7.80 14.73
C LEU A 151 4.77 -6.29 14.99
N TRP A 152 4.27 -5.54 14.01
CA TRP A 152 4.23 -4.09 14.03
C TRP A 152 2.79 -3.64 14.01
N SER A 153 2.39 -2.82 14.99
CA SER A 153 1.11 -2.13 14.92
C SER A 153 1.23 -1.01 13.91
N LEU A 154 0.42 -1.08 12.87
CA LEU A 154 0.29 0.01 11.92
C LEU A 154 -0.74 0.97 12.52
N PRO A 155 -0.40 2.26 12.64
CA PRO A 155 -1.40 3.30 12.77
C PRO A 155 -2.48 2.99 11.75
N SER A 156 -3.68 2.73 12.23
CA SER A 156 -4.83 2.83 11.36
C SER A 156 -4.70 4.20 10.74
N PRO A 157 -4.81 4.32 9.41
CA PRO A 157 -5.21 5.57 8.87
C PRO A 157 -6.59 5.82 9.52
N VAL A 158 -6.61 6.57 10.61
CA VAL A 158 -7.40 7.79 10.53
C VAL A 158 -6.77 8.52 9.36
N ARG A 159 -7.12 8.10 8.13
CA ARG A 159 -7.22 8.99 7.02
C ARG A 159 -8.21 9.95 7.61
N GLY A 160 -7.69 11.03 8.19
CA GLY A 160 -8.44 12.24 8.30
C GLY A 160 -8.92 12.43 6.88
N ASP A 161 -10.15 12.01 6.61
CA ASP A 161 -11.02 12.85 5.85
C ASP A 161 -11.07 14.11 6.71
N VAL A 162 -10.02 14.93 6.62
CA VAL A 162 -9.89 16.20 7.34
C VAL A 162 -11.10 17.02 6.94
N GLY A 163 -11.59 16.83 5.70
CA GLY A 163 -12.93 17.21 5.27
C GLY A 163 -14.03 16.71 6.21
N ARG A 164 -14.18 15.41 6.46
CA ARG A 164 -15.20 14.84 7.38
C ARG A 164 -14.99 15.16 8.85
N ILE A 165 -13.76 15.28 9.35
CA ILE A 165 -13.46 15.72 10.72
C ILE A 165 -13.81 17.21 10.85
N ARG A 166 -13.39 18.04 9.89
CA ARG A 166 -13.76 19.45 9.81
C ARG A 166 -15.27 19.62 9.65
N LEU A 167 -15.92 18.79 8.83
CA LEU A 167 -17.38 18.77 8.64
C LEU A 167 -18.09 18.35 9.93
N TRP A 168 -17.55 17.36 10.65
CA TRP A 168 -18.04 16.97 11.97
C TRP A 168 -17.95 18.10 12.97
N ILE A 169 -16.80 18.78 13.05
CA ILE A 169 -16.60 19.95 13.91
C ILE A 169 -17.61 21.04 13.54
N GLN A 170 -17.74 21.37 12.24
CA GLN A 170 -18.69 22.37 11.74
C GLN A 170 -20.15 22.05 12.10
N VAL A 171 -20.55 20.78 12.01
CA VAL A 171 -21.91 20.35 12.37
C VAL A 171 -22.13 20.38 13.89
N LEU A 172 -21.16 19.97 14.70
CA LEU A 172 -21.29 19.94 16.15
C LEU A 172 -21.22 21.33 16.79
N THR A 173 -20.32 22.18 16.32
CA THR A 173 -20.03 23.48 16.95
C THR A 173 -20.74 24.63 16.25
N GLY A 174 -21.18 24.44 15.01
CA GLY A 174 -21.69 25.53 14.17
C GLY A 174 -20.58 26.48 13.71
N VAL A 175 -19.30 26.08 13.79
CA VAL A 175 -18.16 26.95 13.52
C VAL A 175 -17.25 26.33 12.46
N GLU A 176 -16.77 27.14 11.54
CA GLU A 176 -15.73 26.80 10.58
C GLU A 176 -14.43 27.53 10.89
N LEU A 177 -13.31 26.82 10.74
CA LEU A 177 -11.97 27.38 10.72
C LEU A 177 -11.54 27.55 9.27
N ASP A 178 -11.06 28.75 8.92
CA ASP A 178 -10.47 29.00 7.61
C ASP A 178 -9.02 28.49 7.51
N ALA A 179 -8.33 28.79 6.40
CA ALA A 179 -6.97 28.34 6.17
C ALA A 179 -5.93 29.14 6.98
N GLN A 180 -6.34 30.26 7.58
CA GLN A 180 -5.52 31.18 8.35
C GLN A 180 -5.64 30.93 9.86
N GLY A 181 -6.63 30.13 10.28
CA GLY A 181 -6.86 29.75 11.67
C GLY A 181 -7.96 30.59 12.34
N ASP A 182 -8.64 31.45 11.59
CA ASP A 182 -9.74 32.26 12.10
C ASP A 182 -11.03 31.45 12.12
N TYR A 183 -11.86 31.67 13.14
CA TYR A 183 -13.14 30.99 13.31
C TYR A 183 -14.31 31.87 12.85
N ARG A 184 -15.25 31.26 12.13
CA ARG A 184 -16.50 31.90 11.70
C ARG A 184 -17.70 31.04 12.07
N VAL A 185 -18.73 31.66 12.66
CA VAL A 185 -20.02 31.03 12.93
C VAL A 185 -20.79 30.83 11.62
N LEU A 186 -21.34 29.64 11.42
CA LEU A 186 -22.12 29.28 10.24
C LEU A 186 -23.55 29.81 10.36
N ASP A 187 -24.07 30.33 9.26
CA ASP A 187 -25.50 30.58 9.14
C ASP A 187 -26.28 29.27 9.09
N THR A 188 -27.58 29.36 9.38
CA THR A 188 -28.49 28.21 9.46
C THR A 188 -28.54 27.39 8.17
N ALA A 189 -28.48 28.02 7.00
CA ALA A 189 -28.58 27.33 5.71
C ALA A 189 -27.28 26.55 5.41
N THR A 190 -26.13 27.18 5.63
CA THR A 190 -24.80 26.57 5.48
C THR A 190 -24.62 25.39 6.44
N TRP A 191 -25.08 25.53 7.68
CA TRP A 191 -25.04 24.44 8.67
C TRP A 191 -25.90 23.25 8.25
N GLN A 192 -27.14 23.49 7.79
CA GLN A 192 -28.04 22.43 7.33
C GLN A 192 -27.46 21.67 6.13
N GLN A 193 -26.90 22.39 5.15
CA GLN A 193 -26.24 21.78 4.00
C GLN A 193 -25.09 20.84 4.42
N ARG A 194 -24.28 21.26 5.40
CA ARG A 194 -23.14 20.49 5.92
C ARG A 194 -23.60 19.25 6.70
N ARG A 195 -24.67 19.37 7.48
CA ARG A 195 -25.29 18.24 8.18
C ARG A 195 -25.80 17.19 7.19
N ASP A 196 -26.45 17.61 6.11
CA ASP A 196 -26.97 16.70 5.09
C ASP A 196 -25.85 16.01 4.31
N LEU A 197 -24.76 16.75 4.02
CA LEU A 197 -23.54 16.18 3.44
C LEU A 197 -22.89 15.14 4.36
N LEU A 198 -22.93 15.36 5.67
CA LEU A 198 -22.42 14.41 6.65
C LEU A 198 -23.29 13.14 6.69
N GLY A 199 -24.61 13.27 6.68
CA GLY A 199 -25.54 12.14 6.65
C GLY A 199 -25.35 11.23 5.44
N ARG A 200 -25.00 11.80 4.27
CA ARG A 200 -24.69 11.04 3.04
C ARG A 200 -23.35 10.29 3.10
N ARG A 201 -22.43 10.65 4.00
CA ARG A 201 -21.09 10.06 4.12
C ARG A 201 -20.96 8.98 5.20
N GLY A 202 -22.08 8.57 5.81
CA GLY A 202 -22.10 7.65 6.96
C GLY A 202 -21.68 8.36 8.25
N GLY A 203 -22.22 7.92 9.39
CA GLY A 203 -22.19 8.60 10.70
C GLY A 203 -20.81 8.89 11.32
N PRO A 204 -20.70 9.01 12.65
CA PRO A 204 -19.44 9.40 13.30
C PRO A 204 -18.24 8.53 12.88
N PRO A 205 -17.04 9.11 12.70
CA PRO A 205 -15.84 8.29 12.59
C PRO A 205 -15.64 7.54 13.92
N GLY A 206 -15.85 6.22 13.90
CA GLY A 206 -15.64 5.33 15.06
C GLY A 206 -16.90 4.87 15.80
N SER A 207 -18.11 5.09 15.26
CA SER A 207 -19.34 4.44 15.74
C SER A 207 -19.57 3.08 15.10
#